data_AF-A0A2N5M4T8-F1
#
_entry.id   AF-A0A2N5M4T8-F1
#
_cell.length_a   1.000
_cell.length_b   1.000
_cell.length_c   1.000
_cell.angle_alpha   90.00
_cell.angle_beta   90.00
_cell.angle_gamma   90.00
#
_symmetry.space_group_name_H-M   'P 1'
#
loop_
_entity.id
_entity.type
_entity.pdbx_description
1 polymer ?
#
loop_
_entity_poly.entity_id
_entity_poly.type
_entity_poly.pdbx_seq_one_letter_code
_entity_poly.pdbx_strand_id
1 'polypeptide(L)'
;MENKTNSDNYFEELRRLGIEREKELNTIIREALNNDGWIKEASLQSNTTAKMAKQLQEAMEALSALGNFPTKRDVANIAKMQVQLEEKIDHLEEKLVKIYKKCKEAKRKESKHKKEKKKEYSKKGSKKSESIDYLVNSLIEGMSSIHGKRK
;
A
#
# COMPACT_ATOMS: atom_id res chain seq x y z
N MET A 1 45.47 0.70 -47.79
CA MET A 1 44.73 -0.43 -48.39
C MET A 1 45.13 -1.65 -47.59
N GLU A 2 44.34 -2.00 -46.58
CA GLU A 2 44.65 -3.13 -45.68
C GLU A 2 44.38 -4.45 -46.38
N ASN A 3 45.42 -5.27 -46.54
CA ASN A 3 45.34 -6.63 -47.05
C ASN A 3 44.69 -7.51 -45.97
N LYS A 4 43.37 -7.75 -46.06
CA LYS A 4 42.70 -8.80 -45.28
C LYS A 4 43.34 -10.14 -45.61
N THR A 5 43.93 -10.76 -44.59
CA THR A 5 44.64 -12.04 -44.67
C THR A 5 43.67 -13.18 -45.03
N ASN A 6 44.16 -14.21 -45.73
CA ASN A 6 43.41 -15.41 -46.12
C ASN A 6 42.58 -16.05 -44.98
N SER A 7 43.00 -15.86 -43.73
CA SER A 7 42.27 -16.29 -42.53
C SER A 7 40.90 -15.62 -42.39
N ASP A 8 40.75 -14.34 -42.72
CA ASP A 8 39.49 -13.60 -42.58
C ASP A 8 38.43 -14.13 -43.54
N ASN A 9 38.83 -14.53 -44.76
CA ASN A 9 37.93 -15.09 -45.75
C ASN A 9 37.38 -16.46 -45.32
N TYR A 10 38.19 -17.30 -44.67
CA TYR A 10 37.75 -18.59 -44.14
C TYR A 10 36.72 -18.43 -43.00
N PHE A 11 36.93 -17.46 -42.10
CA PHE A 11 35.97 -17.17 -41.03
C PHE A 11 34.65 -16.63 -41.58
N GLU A 12 34.68 -15.80 -42.62
CA GLU A 12 33.46 -15.30 -43.27
C GLU A 12 32.69 -16.42 -44.00
N GLU A 13 33.39 -17.37 -44.64
CA GLU A 13 32.76 -18.54 -45.25
C GLU A 13 32.13 -19.49 -44.22
N LEU A 14 32.83 -19.78 -43.12
CA LEU A 14 32.30 -20.59 -42.03
C LEU A 14 31.08 -19.94 -41.38
N ARG A 15 31.13 -18.61 -41.18
CA ARG A 15 30.02 -17.82 -40.66
C ARG A 15 28.81 -17.87 -41.60
N ARG A 16 29.03 -17.74 -42.91
CA ARG A 16 27.96 -17.83 -43.92
C ARG A 16 27.31 -19.21 -43.90
N LEU A 17 28.10 -20.27 -43.86
CA LEU A 17 27.60 -21.65 -43.79
C LEU A 17 26.85 -21.92 -42.48
N GLY A 18 27.33 -21.40 -41.36
CA GLY A 18 26.62 -21.47 -40.07
C GLY A 18 25.25 -20.80 -40.13
N ILE A 19 25.18 -19.58 -40.67
CA ILE A 19 23.92 -18.84 -40.83
C ILE A 19 22.94 -19.58 -41.75
N GLU A 20 23.44 -20.21 -42.82
CA GLU A 20 22.62 -20.98 -43.75
C GLU A 20 22.03 -22.23 -43.07
N ARG A 21 22.84 -22.99 -42.33
CA ARG A 21 22.36 -24.15 -41.56
C ARG A 21 21.40 -23.77 -40.43
N GLU A 22 21.63 -22.65 -39.76
CA GLU A 22 20.69 -22.13 -38.77
C GLU A 22 19.34 -21.77 -39.39
N LYS A 23 19.32 -21.20 -40.59
CA LYS A 23 18.07 -20.90 -41.31
C LYS A 23 17.33 -22.17 -41.72
N GLU A 24 18.04 -23.19 -42.21
CA GLU A 24 17.46 -24.50 -42.55
C GLU A 24 16.83 -25.15 -41.31
N LEU A 25 17.58 -25.23 -40.21
CA LEU A 25 17.10 -25.78 -38.94
C LEU A 25 15.88 -25.02 -38.40
N ASN A 26 15.92 -23.69 -38.44
CA ASN A 26 14.78 -22.88 -38.02
C ASN A 26 13.54 -23.10 -38.88
N THR A 27 13.72 -23.33 -40.18
CA THR A 27 12.61 -23.62 -41.10
C THR A 27 12.00 -24.98 -40.77
N ILE A 28 12.82 -26.01 -40.60
CA ILE A 28 12.36 -27.36 -40.21
C ILE A 28 11.63 -27.34 -38.87
N ILE A 29 12.18 -26.65 -37.86
CA ILE A 29 11.53 -26.54 -36.54
C ILE A 29 10.18 -25.82 -36.66
N ARG A 30 10.12 -24.73 -37.45
CA ARG A 30 8.86 -23.99 -37.67
C ARG A 30 7.83 -24.84 -38.39
N GLU A 31 8.21 -25.62 -39.39
CA GLU A 31 7.29 -26.50 -40.11
C GLU A 31 6.79 -27.66 -39.24
N ALA A 32 7.67 -28.23 -38.41
CA ALA A 32 7.28 -29.26 -37.45
C ALA A 32 6.32 -28.72 -36.38
N LEU A 33 6.54 -27.51 -35.89
CA LEU A 33 5.70 -26.88 -34.86
C LEU A 33 4.39 -26.29 -35.44
N ASN A 34 4.40 -25.75 -36.66
CA ASN A 34 3.20 -25.21 -37.33
C ASN A 34 2.37 -26.31 -38.02
N ASN A 35 2.45 -27.55 -37.54
CA ASN A 35 1.52 -28.57 -37.99
C ASN A 35 0.19 -28.41 -37.26
N ASP A 36 -0.72 -27.65 -37.87
CA ASP A 36 -2.07 -27.38 -37.38
C ASP A 36 -2.84 -28.65 -36.96
N GLY A 37 -2.56 -29.80 -37.60
CA GLY A 37 -3.18 -31.08 -37.24
C GLY A 37 -2.75 -31.57 -35.87
N TRP A 38 -1.46 -31.50 -35.57
CA TRP A 38 -0.90 -31.93 -34.28
C TRP A 38 -1.30 -30.98 -33.15
N ILE A 39 -1.31 -29.67 -33.43
CA ILE A 39 -1.78 -28.67 -32.46
C ILE A 39 -3.27 -28.89 -32.14
N LYS A 40 -4.11 -29.12 -33.15
CA LYS A 40 -5.54 -29.36 -32.95
C LYS A 40 -5.81 -30.66 -32.19
N GLU A 41 -5.10 -31.74 -32.54
CA GLU A 41 -5.23 -33.03 -31.84
C GLU A 41 -4.75 -32.92 -30.40
N ALA A 42 -3.57 -32.31 -30.16
CA ALA A 42 -3.06 -32.07 -28.81
C ALA A 42 -4.02 -31.21 -27.98
N SER A 43 -4.62 -30.18 -28.59
CA SER A 43 -5.64 -29.35 -27.94
C SER A 43 -6.91 -30.15 -27.62
N LEU A 44 -7.36 -31.04 -28.50
CA LEU A 44 -8.55 -31.88 -28.29
C LEU A 44 -8.32 -32.89 -27.17
N GLN A 45 -7.16 -33.57 -27.19
CA GLN A 45 -6.74 -34.49 -26.14
C GLN A 45 -6.61 -33.77 -24.80
N SER A 46 -5.92 -32.63 -24.77
CA SER A 46 -5.78 -31.80 -23.56
C SER A 46 -7.15 -31.39 -22.99
N ASN A 47 -8.09 -30.97 -23.84
CA ASN A 47 -9.44 -30.64 -23.41
C ASN A 47 -10.19 -31.85 -22.84
N THR A 48 -9.99 -33.04 -23.41
CA THR A 48 -10.62 -34.27 -22.94
C THR A 48 -10.04 -34.71 -21.60
N THR A 49 -8.72 -34.68 -21.45
CA THR A 49 -8.03 -34.93 -20.18
C THR A 49 -8.44 -33.93 -19.11
N ALA A 50 -8.59 -32.65 -19.45
CA ALA A 50 -9.06 -31.63 -18.52
C ALA A 50 -10.51 -31.90 -18.05
N LYS A 51 -11.39 -32.37 -18.95
CA LYS A 51 -12.76 -32.79 -18.58
C LYS A 51 -12.75 -33.99 -17.63
N MET A 52 -11.95 -35.02 -17.93
CA MET A 52 -11.81 -36.19 -17.05
C MET A 52 -11.25 -35.80 -15.67
N ALA A 53 -10.25 -34.93 -15.63
CA ALA A 53 -9.69 -34.43 -14.38
C ALA A 53 -10.74 -33.67 -13.54
N LYS A 54 -11.62 -32.88 -14.18
CA LYS A 54 -12.74 -32.21 -13.49
C LYS A 54 -13.74 -33.21 -12.92
N GLN A 55 -14.14 -34.21 -13.71
CA GLN A 55 -15.06 -35.26 -13.24
C GLN A 55 -14.48 -36.04 -12.05
N LEU A 56 -13.18 -36.34 -12.09
CA LEU A 56 -12.48 -36.98 -10.97
C LEU A 56 -12.46 -36.07 -9.74
N GLN A 57 -12.21 -34.77 -9.92
CA GLN A 57 -12.27 -33.81 -8.83
C GLN A 57 -13.67 -33.74 -8.20
N GLU A 58 -14.73 -33.70 -9.01
CA GLU A 58 -16.12 -33.68 -8.54
C GLU A 58 -16.48 -34.98 -7.78
N ALA A 59 -16.04 -36.13 -8.27
CA ALA A 59 -16.21 -37.40 -7.56
C ALA A 59 -15.45 -37.42 -6.22
N MET A 60 -14.24 -36.83 -6.17
CA MET A 60 -13.47 -36.69 -4.94
C MET A 60 -14.13 -35.71 -3.95
N GLU A 61 -14.79 -34.65 -4.43
CA GLU A 61 -15.59 -33.74 -3.60
C GLU A 61 -16.82 -34.47 -3.02
N ALA A 62 -17.52 -35.29 -3.81
CA ALA A 62 -18.64 -36.09 -3.33
C ALA A 62 -18.20 -37.16 -2.31
N LEU A 63 -17.05 -37.81 -2.54
CA LEU A 63 -16.50 -38.79 -1.60
C LEU A 63 -16.01 -38.13 -0.31
N SER A 64 -15.44 -36.93 -0.42
CA SER A 64 -15.04 -36.11 0.73
C SER A 64 -16.22 -35.78 1.63
N ALA A 65 -17.40 -35.49 1.06
CA ALA A 65 -18.60 -35.25 1.85
C ALA A 65 -19.00 -36.46 2.73
N LEU A 66 -18.74 -37.68 2.24
CA LEU A 66 -19.03 -38.91 2.99
C LEU A 66 -17.91 -39.27 3.99
N GLY A 67 -16.65 -39.16 3.56
CA GLY A 67 -15.47 -39.54 4.33
C GLY A 67 -14.91 -38.44 5.24
N ASN A 68 -15.46 -37.23 5.15
CA ASN A 68 -15.05 -36.03 5.89
C ASN A 68 -13.54 -35.72 5.82
N PHE A 69 -12.91 -35.97 4.66
CA PHE A 69 -11.51 -35.64 4.42
C PHE A 69 -11.40 -34.34 3.61
N PRO A 70 -10.40 -33.48 3.86
CA PRO A 70 -10.30 -32.20 3.19
C PRO A 70 -9.97 -32.33 1.70
N THR A 71 -10.62 -31.54 0.85
CA THR A 71 -10.33 -31.47 -0.59
C THR A 71 -9.36 -30.35 -0.94
N LYS A 72 -8.79 -30.39 -2.14
CA LYS A 72 -7.97 -29.29 -2.67
C LYS A 72 -8.74 -27.96 -2.71
N ARG A 73 -10.05 -28.01 -2.95
CA ARG A 73 -10.91 -26.83 -2.99
C ARG A 73 -11.04 -26.20 -1.61
N ASP A 74 -11.20 -27.01 -0.57
CA ASP A 74 -11.32 -26.54 0.80
C ASP A 74 -10.03 -25.84 1.25
N VAL A 75 -8.88 -26.44 0.97
CA VAL A 75 -7.57 -25.84 1.27
C VAL A 75 -7.39 -24.50 0.55
N ALA A 76 -7.77 -24.43 -0.73
CA ALA A 76 -7.70 -23.18 -1.49
C ALA A 76 -8.65 -22.11 -0.95
N ASN A 77 -9.86 -22.49 -0.53
CA ASN A 77 -10.84 -21.58 0.07
C ASN A 77 -10.34 -21.03 1.40
N ILE A 78 -9.78 -21.88 2.26
CA ILE A 78 -9.20 -21.46 3.54
C ILE A 78 -8.05 -20.47 3.31
N ALA A 79 -7.14 -20.78 2.39
CA ALA A 79 -6.04 -19.88 2.04
C ALA A 79 -6.55 -18.52 1.53
N LYS A 80 -7.57 -18.52 0.67
CA LYS A 80 -8.20 -17.28 0.19
C LYS A 80 -8.83 -16.48 1.33
N MET A 81 -9.53 -17.15 2.24
CA MET A 81 -10.13 -16.50 3.41
C MET A 81 -9.07 -15.92 4.34
N GLN A 82 -7.94 -16.61 4.50
CA GLN A 82 -6.81 -16.12 5.29
C GLN A 82 -6.25 -14.82 4.71
N VAL A 83 -5.96 -14.78 3.41
CA VAL A 83 -5.49 -13.56 2.73
C VAL A 83 -6.48 -12.41 2.91
N GLN A 84 -7.79 -12.67 2.73
CA GLN A 84 -8.82 -11.65 2.95
C GLN A 84 -8.90 -11.18 4.41
N LEU A 85 -8.60 -12.06 5.36
CA LEU A 85 -8.58 -11.71 6.78
C LEU A 85 -7.39 -10.79 7.08
N GLU A 86 -6.20 -11.13 6.56
CA GLU A 86 -4.99 -10.32 6.66
C GLU A 86 -5.23 -8.90 6.12
N GLU A 87 -5.77 -8.78 4.90
CA GLU A 87 -6.12 -7.49 4.30
C GLU A 87 -7.10 -6.66 5.15
N LYS A 88 -8.09 -7.33 5.77
CA LYS A 88 -9.07 -6.66 6.63
C LYS A 88 -8.46 -6.22 7.96
N ILE A 89 -7.55 -7.01 8.54
CA ILE A 89 -6.81 -6.65 9.75
C ILE A 89 -5.97 -5.42 9.48
N ASP A 90 -5.20 -5.40 8.39
CA ASP A 90 -4.39 -4.24 7.98
C ASP A 90 -5.23 -2.98 7.85
N HIS A 91 -6.42 -3.10 7.24
CA HIS A 91 -7.34 -1.97 7.11
C HIS A 91 -7.87 -1.45 8.45
N LEU A 92 -8.13 -2.35 9.41
CA LEU A 92 -8.54 -1.98 10.77
C LEU A 92 -7.40 -1.31 11.52
N GLU A 93 -6.18 -1.82 11.40
CA GLU A 93 -4.99 -1.22 12.01
C GLU A 93 -4.76 0.20 11.48
N GLU A 94 -4.86 0.41 10.16
CA GLU A 94 -4.71 1.73 9.57
C GLU A 94 -5.76 2.71 10.10
N LYS A 95 -7.02 2.28 10.23
CA LYS A 95 -8.10 3.08 10.83
C LYS A 95 -7.82 3.40 12.29
N LEU A 96 -7.36 2.43 13.07
CA LEU A 96 -7.06 2.60 14.49
C LEU A 96 -5.91 3.60 14.69
N VAL A 97 -4.86 3.52 13.86
CA VAL A 97 -3.77 4.50 13.83
C VAL A 97 -4.28 5.90 13.47
N LYS A 98 -5.15 6.02 12.46
CA LYS A 98 -5.78 7.31 12.09
C LYS A 98 -6.59 7.90 13.25
N ILE A 99 -7.38 7.09 13.95
CA ILE A 99 -8.16 7.51 15.12
C ILE A 99 -7.23 7.94 16.25
N TYR A 100 -6.21 7.14 16.57
CA TYR A 100 -5.25 7.47 17.62
C TYR A 100 -4.52 8.80 17.34
N LYS A 101 -4.10 9.03 16.09
CA LYS A 101 -3.51 10.31 15.65
C LYS A 101 -4.50 11.48 15.86
N LYS A 102 -5.74 11.35 15.39
CA LYS A 102 -6.79 12.37 15.59
C LYS A 102 -7.04 12.68 17.07
N CYS A 103 -7.15 11.66 17.92
CA CYS A 103 -7.33 11.84 19.36
C CYS A 103 -6.12 12.53 20.02
N LYS A 104 -4.89 12.17 19.63
CA LYS A 104 -3.66 12.81 20.13
C LYS A 104 -3.58 14.27 19.72
N GLU A 105 -3.97 14.59 18.48
CA GLU A 105 -4.05 15.97 18.00
C GLU A 105 -5.13 16.77 18.71
N ALA A 106 -6.31 16.19 18.96
CA ALA A 106 -7.39 16.83 19.72
C ALA A 106 -6.92 17.19 21.15
N LYS A 107 -6.28 16.25 21.87
CA LYS A 107 -5.70 16.51 23.21
C LYS A 107 -4.63 17.62 23.18
N ARG A 108 -3.81 17.69 22.13
CA ARG A 108 -2.82 18.77 21.94
C ARG A 108 -3.49 20.13 21.68
N LYS A 109 -4.57 20.17 20.91
CA LYS A 109 -5.35 21.40 20.66
C LYS A 109 -6.05 21.88 21.93
N GLU A 110 -6.67 20.99 22.70
CA GLU A 110 -7.30 21.33 23.98
C GLU A 110 -6.30 21.90 25.00
N SER A 111 -5.12 21.30 25.10
CA SER A 111 -4.08 21.77 26.02
C SER A 111 -3.48 23.12 25.59
N LYS A 112 -3.35 23.39 24.29
CA LYS A 112 -3.01 24.74 23.77
C LYS A 112 -4.11 25.76 24.08
N HIS A 113 -5.37 25.41 23.83
CA HIS A 113 -6.49 26.32 24.03
C HIS A 113 -6.73 26.64 25.52
N LYS A 114 -6.53 25.66 26.42
CA LYS A 114 -6.52 25.91 27.89
C LYS A 114 -5.38 26.84 28.32
N LYS A 115 -4.19 26.73 27.71
CA LYS A 115 -3.04 27.61 28.00
C LYS A 115 -3.27 29.04 27.50
N GLU A 116 -3.87 29.20 26.32
CA GLU A 116 -4.23 30.51 25.76
C GLU A 116 -5.32 31.20 26.60
N LYS A 117 -6.39 30.48 26.98
CA LYS A 117 -7.42 31.01 27.88
C LYS A 117 -6.84 31.43 29.23
N LYS A 118 -5.96 30.62 29.86
CA LYS A 118 -5.29 31.01 31.12
C LYS A 118 -4.45 32.30 30.98
N LYS A 119 -3.74 32.49 29.86
CA LYS A 119 -3.00 33.73 29.59
C LYS A 119 -3.92 34.93 29.40
N GLU A 120 -5.07 34.76 28.78
CA GLU A 120 -6.06 35.82 28.57
C GLU A 120 -6.73 36.24 29.89
N TYR A 121 -7.13 35.28 30.74
CA TYR A 121 -7.68 35.55 32.07
C TYR A 121 -6.66 36.25 32.99
N SER A 122 -5.39 35.86 32.94
CA SER A 122 -4.31 36.52 33.68
C SER A 122 -4.10 37.98 33.24
N LYS A 123 -4.15 38.27 31.93
CA LYS A 123 -4.04 39.65 31.41
C LYS A 123 -5.23 40.54 31.79
N LYS A 124 -6.46 40.02 31.79
CA LYS A 124 -7.66 40.78 32.21
C LYS A 124 -7.66 41.09 33.72
N GLY A 125 -7.13 40.19 34.55
CA GLY A 125 -6.97 40.43 36.00
C GLY A 125 -5.98 41.56 36.31
N SER A 126 -4.81 41.56 35.64
CA SER A 126 -3.77 42.58 35.81
C SER A 126 -4.25 43.99 35.45
N LYS A 127 -4.96 44.15 34.32
CA LYS A 127 -5.48 45.47 33.89
C LYS A 127 -6.54 46.03 34.84
N LYS A 128 -7.31 45.15 35.50
CA LYS A 128 -8.36 45.56 36.44
C LYS A 128 -7.76 46.04 37.77
N SER A 129 -6.67 45.42 38.25
CA SER A 129 -5.99 45.92 39.46
C SER A 129 -5.28 47.24 39.20
N GLU A 130 -4.59 47.39 38.06
CA GLU A 130 -3.95 48.66 37.68
C GLU A 130 -4.94 49.83 37.62
N SER A 131 -6.15 49.61 37.12
CA SER A 131 -7.20 50.65 37.11
C SER A 131 -7.74 50.98 38.49
N ILE A 132 -7.81 49.99 39.39
CA ILE A 132 -8.26 50.21 40.78
C ILE A 132 -7.19 50.99 41.55
N ASP A 133 -5.92 50.63 41.41
CA ASP A 133 -4.81 51.34 42.05
C ASP A 133 -4.74 52.81 41.61
N TYR A 134 -5.00 53.07 40.32
CA TYR A 134 -5.06 54.45 39.80
C TYR A 134 -6.22 55.25 40.41
N LEU A 135 -7.40 54.64 40.56
CA LEU A 135 -8.56 55.29 41.19
C LEU A 135 -8.32 55.56 42.68
N VAL A 136 -7.73 54.61 43.40
CA VAL A 136 -7.41 54.75 44.82
C VAL A 136 -6.40 55.87 45.03
N ASN A 137 -5.32 55.90 44.24
CA ASN A 137 -4.30 56.95 44.33
C ASN A 137 -4.88 58.34 43.98
N SER A 138 -5.73 58.43 42.96
CA SER A 138 -6.43 59.68 42.62
C SER A 138 -7.36 60.17 43.74
N LEU A 139 -8.03 59.26 44.46
CA LEU A 139 -8.85 59.60 45.62
C LEU A 139 -8.01 60.12 46.79
N ILE A 140 -6.88 59.46 47.08
CA ILE A 140 -5.96 59.84 48.15
C ILE A 140 -5.36 61.24 47.88
N GLU A 141 -4.97 61.51 46.64
CA GLU A 141 -4.48 62.84 46.22
C GLU A 141 -5.58 63.91 46.37
N GLY A 142 -6.81 63.61 45.94
CA GLY A 142 -7.95 64.50 46.12
C GLY A 142 -8.26 64.81 47.58
N MET A 143 -8.26 63.79 48.45
CA MET A 143 -8.49 63.95 49.88
C MET A 143 -7.37 64.73 50.59
N SER A 144 -6.12 64.57 50.13
CA SER A 144 -4.96 65.31 50.62
C SER A 144 -5.02 66.78 50.21
N SER A 145 -5.50 67.07 49.00
CA SER A 145 -5.72 68.44 48.51
C SER A 145 -6.85 69.17 49.28
N ILE A 146 -7.86 68.43 49.73
CA ILE A 146 -8.95 68.97 50.57
C ILE A 146 -8.47 69.33 51.99
N HIS A 147 -7.49 68.63 52.53
CA HIS A 147 -6.91 68.92 53.86
C HIS A 147 -5.79 69.97 53.82
N GLY A 148 -5.25 70.32 52.64
CA GLY A 148 -4.21 71.34 52.47
C GLY A 148 -4.71 72.79 52.43
N LYS A 149 -6.02 73.05 52.42
CA LYS A 149 -6.62 74.40 52.37
C LYS A 149 -7.34 74.82 53.66
N ARG A 150 -6.75 74.49 54.81
CA ARG A 150 -7.09 75.13 56.10
C ARG A 150 -5.83 75.63 56.79
N LYS A 151 -5.26 76.72 56.28
CA LYS A 151 -4.53 77.71 57.08
C LYS A 151 -4.83 79.08 56.49
#